data_AF-A0A0W0RBI2-F1
#
_entry.id   AF-A0A0W0RBI2-F1
#
_cell.length_a   1.000
_cell.length_b   1.000
_cell.length_c   1.000
_cell.angle_alpha   90.00
_cell.angle_beta   90.00
_cell.angle_gamma   90.00
#
_symmetry.space_group_name_H-M   'P 1'
#
loop_
_entity.id
_entity.type
_entity.pdbx_description
1 polymer ?
#
loop_
_entity_poly.entity_id
_entity_poly.type
_entity_poly.pdbx_seq_one_letter_code
_entity_poly.pdbx_strand_id
1 'polypeptide(L)' 'MPTKNPRINITFEESTAGLLAYLAELEHKSISGLAKELIMEALERREDKVLSAIAEFRDHATVKRVKHDDAWK' A
#
# COMPACT_ATOMS: atom_id res chain seq x y z
N MET A 1 21.42 10.80 -18.24
CA MET A 1 19.99 10.76 -17.87
C MET A 1 19.87 10.28 -16.44
N PRO A 2 19.17 10.98 -15.54
CA PRO A 2 18.79 10.43 -14.25
C PRO A 2 17.99 9.16 -14.51
N THR A 3 18.37 8.05 -13.88
CA THR A 3 17.76 6.74 -14.08
C THR A 3 16.24 6.80 -13.90
N LYS A 4 15.48 6.19 -14.81
CA LYS A 4 14.00 6.13 -14.79
C LYS A 4 13.39 5.54 -13.52
N ASN A 5 14.20 4.88 -12.68
CA ASN A 5 13.78 4.26 -11.44
C ASN A 5 14.42 4.98 -10.25
N PRO A 6 13.65 5.74 -9.44
CA PRO A 6 14.18 6.33 -8.22
C PRO A 6 14.66 5.22 -7.28
N ARG A 7 15.86 5.40 -6.72
CA ARG A 7 16.42 4.48 -5.72
C ARG A 7 16.26 5.11 -4.35
N ILE A 8 15.71 4.35 -3.42
CA ILE A 8 15.53 4.74 -2.03
C ILE A 8 16.41 3.80 -1.19
N ASN A 9 17.32 4.37 -0.42
CA ASN A 9 18.14 3.63 0.54
C ASN A 9 17.51 3.80 1.93
N ILE A 10 17.31 2.69 2.64
CA ILE A 10 16.68 2.66 3.96
C ILE A 10 17.64 1.94 4.91
N THR A 11 17.89 2.53 6.07
CA THR A 11 18.69 1.92 7.13
C THR A 11 17.74 1.36 8.18
N PHE A 12 17.92 0.08 8.51
CA PHE A 12 17.16 -0.62 9.56
C PHE A 12 18.05 -0.93 10.75
N GLU A 13 17.44 -1.12 11.91
CA GLU A 13 18.10 -1.76 13.04
C GLU A 13 18.44 -3.22 12.70
N GLU A 14 19.49 -3.77 13.31
CA GLU A 14 19.97 -5.13 13.06
C GLU A 14 18.87 -6.19 13.28
N SER A 15 18.08 -6.03 14.35
CA SER A 15 16.94 -6.90 14.67
C SER A 15 15.90 -6.92 13.55
N THR A 16 15.55 -5.75 13.01
CA THR A 16 14.56 -5.60 11.95
C THR A 16 15.08 -6.13 10.62
N ALA A 17 16.34 -5.85 10.30
CA ALA A 17 17.00 -6.41 9.12
C ALA A 17 17.07 -7.93 9.17
N GLY A 18 17.36 -8.50 10.35
CA GLY A 18 17.36 -9.95 10.58
C GLY A 18 15.97 -10.58 10.37
N LEU A 19 14.92 -9.97 10.91
CA LEU A 19 13.54 -10.43 10.69
C LEU A 19 13.14 -10.35 9.22
N LEU A 20 13.49 -9.28 8.53
CA LEU A 20 13.21 -9.11 7.10
C LEU A 20 13.94 -10.17 6.26
N ALA A 21 15.19 -10.48 6.59
CA ALA A 21 15.96 -11.54 5.94
C ALA A 21 15.32 -12.92 6.14
N TYR A 22 14.93 -13.23 7.38
CA TYR A 22 14.26 -14.49 7.71
C TYR A 22 12.93 -14.67 6.95
N LEU A 23 12.09 -13.61 6.90
CA LEU A 23 10.85 -13.65 6.14
C LEU A 23 11.10 -13.81 4.63
N ALA A 24 12.12 -13.14 4.09
CA ALA A 24 12.46 -13.27 2.68
C ALA A 24 12.91 -14.70 2.33
N GLU A 25 13.66 -15.35 3.21
CA GLU A 25 14.06 -16.75 3.07
C GLU A 25 12.84 -17.69 3.09
N LEU A 26 11.93 -17.50 4.04
CA LEU A 26 10.71 -18.31 4.18
C LEU A 26 9.78 -18.18 2.96
N GLU A 27 9.74 -17.00 2.34
CA GLU A 27 8.94 -16.74 1.13
C GLU A 27 9.69 -16.99 -0.18
N HIS A 28 10.94 -17.48 -0.13
CA HIS A 28 11.80 -17.69 -1.30
C HIS A 28 11.97 -16.43 -2.19
N LYS A 29 12.08 -15.26 -1.55
CA LYS A 29 12.24 -13.95 -2.19
C LYS A 29 13.58 -13.31 -1.83
N SER A 30 13.98 -12.32 -2.62
CA SER A 30 15.07 -11.43 -2.20
C SER A 30 14.59 -10.46 -1.12
N ILE A 31 15.48 -10.06 -0.21
CA ILE A 31 15.18 -9.08 0.87
C ILE A 31 14.61 -7.79 0.26
N SER A 32 15.23 -7.27 -0.79
CA SER A 32 14.76 -6.05 -1.47
C SER A 32 13.40 -6.23 -2.16
N GLY A 33 13.12 -7.42 -2.66
CA GLY A 33 11.82 -7.77 -3.26
C GLY A 33 10.71 -7.78 -2.22
N LEU A 34 10.93 -8.51 -1.12
CA LEU A 34 9.99 -8.54 0.00
C LEU A 34 9.78 -7.14 0.60
N ALA A 35 10.87 -6.38 0.81
CA ALA A 35 10.79 -5.01 1.31
C ALA A 35 9.93 -4.12 0.40
N LYS A 36 10.11 -4.23 -0.92
CA LYS A 36 9.29 -3.49 -1.90
C LYS A 36 7.82 -3.86 -1.76
N GLU A 37 7.48 -5.15 -1.68
CA GLU A 37 6.10 -5.61 -1.56
C GLU A 37 5.45 -5.09 -0.26
N LEU A 38 6.14 -5.22 0.87
CA LEU A 38 5.67 -4.70 2.16
C LEU A 38 5.46 -3.18 2.15
N ILE A 39 6.34 -2.44 1.47
CA ILE A 39 6.19 -0.98 1.31
C ILE A 39 4.96 -0.66 0.46
N MET A 40 4.74 -1.38 -0.64
CA MET A 40 3.56 -1.19 -1.50
C MET A 40 2.27 -1.48 -0.74
N GLU A 41 2.21 -2.61 -0.02
CA GLU A 41 1.05 -2.97 0.79
C GLU A 41 0.76 -1.93 1.88
N ALA A 42 1.81 -1.39 2.52
CA ALA A 42 1.65 -0.35 3.52
C ALA A 42 1.14 0.98 2.93
N LEU A 43 1.46 1.29 1.67
CA LEU A 43 0.92 2.45 0.96
C LEU A 43 -0.55 2.24 0.58
N GLU A 44 -0.89 1.07 0.03
CA GLU A 44 -2.26 0.70 -0.33
C GLU A 44 -3.20 0.77 0.89
N ARG A 45 -2.79 0.19 2.04
CA ARG A 45 -3.58 0.27 3.29
C ARG A 45 -3.81 1.70 3.78
N ARG A 46 -2.88 2.62 3.52
CA ARG A 46 -3.04 4.05 3.88
C ARG A 46 -4.02 4.74 2.95
N GLU A 47 -3.97 4.41 1.66
CA GLU A 47 -4.94 4.89 0.68
C GLU A 47 -6.34 4.38 1.01
N ASP A 48 -6.50 3.10 1.29
CA ASP A 48 -7.77 2.49 1.67
C ASP A 48 -8.41 3.21 2.85
N LYS A 49 -7.62 3.54 3.89
CA LYS A 49 -8.12 4.31 5.04
C LYS A 49 -8.73 5.66 4.63
N VAL A 50 -8.12 6.35 3.68
CA VAL A 50 -8.61 7.64 3.18
C VAL A 50 -9.87 7.42 2.33
N LEU A 51 -9.87 6.42 1.46
CA LEU A 51 -11.03 6.08 0.63
C LEU A 51 -12.24 5.66 1.47
N SER A 52 -12.03 4.89 2.55
CA SER A 52 -13.08 4.54 3.50
C SER A 52 -13.69 5.77 4.16
N ALA A 53 -12.86 6.73 4.60
CA ALA A 53 -13.38 7.98 5.18
C ALA A 53 -14.22 8.79 4.17
N ILE A 54 -13.83 8.81 2.90
CA ILE A 54 -14.62 9.45 1.83
C ILE A 54 -15.94 8.71 1.62
N ALA A 55 -15.93 7.38 1.64
CA ALA A 55 -17.13 6.56 1.51
C ALA A 55 -18.09 6.80 2.68
N GLU A 56 -17.60 6.78 3.92
CA GLU A 56 -18.39 7.08 5.12
C GLU A 56 -19.04 8.47 5.04
N PHE A 57 -18.28 9.49 4.61
CA PHE A 57 -18.84 10.84 4.40
C PHE A 57 -20.00 10.85 3.39
N ARG A 58 -19.91 10.06 2.32
CA ARG A 58 -20.94 9.94 1.28
C ARG A 58 -22.12 9.06 1.70
N ASP A 59 -21.95 8.15 2.65
CA ASP A 59 -23.02 7.29 3.13
C ASP A 59 -24.01 8.02 4.05
N HIS A 60 -23.65 9.21 4.56
CA HIS A 60 -24.58 10.04 5.30
C HIS A 60 -25.77 10.51 4.44
N ALA A 61 -26.97 10.32 4.97
CA ALA A 61 -28.25 10.23 4.26
C ALA A 61 -28.74 11.48 3.50
N THR A 62 -27.97 12.57 3.47
CA THR A 62 -28.35 13.84 2.83
C THR A 62 -27.84 14.02 1.41
N VAL A 63 -27.02 13.12 0.89
CA VAL A 63 -26.56 13.19 -0.52
C VAL A 63 -27.52 12.48 -1.49
N LYS A 64 -27.65 13.07 -2.68
CA LYS A 64 -28.46 12.53 -3.78
C LYS A 64 -27.96 11.15 -4.17
N ARG A 65 -28.80 10.14 -4.00
CA ARG A 65 -28.52 8.76 -4.43
C ARG A 65 -28.80 8.60 -5.92
N VAL A 66 -27.94 7.85 -6.59
CA VAL A 66 -28.08 7.46 -8.00
C VAL A 66 -28.15 5.94 -8.07
N LYS A 67 -28.85 5.40 -9.08
CA LYS A 67 -28.90 3.96 -9.31
C LYS A 67 -27.51 3.45 -9.70
N HIS A 68 -27.18 2.23 -9.31
CA HIS A 68 -25.90 1.60 -9.63
C HIS A 68 -25.60 1.67 -11.14
N ASP A 69 -26.54 1.26 -11.98
CA ASP A 69 -26.38 1.26 -13.45
C ASP A 69 -26.15 2.66 -14.06
N ASP A 70 -26.60 3.72 -13.38
CA ASP A 70 -26.39 5.10 -13.83
C ASP A 70 -25.04 5.66 -13.34
N ALA A 71 -24.45 5.09 -12.28
CA ALA A 71 -23.18 5.53 -11.71
C ALA A 71 -21.95 4.93 -12.42
N TRP A 72 -22.10 3.80 -13.11
CA TRP A 72 -21.01 3.05 -13.77
C TRP A 72 -21.05 3.08 -15.31
N LYS A 73 -21.80 4.04 -15.90
CA LYS A 73 -21.78 4.30 -17.34
C LYS A 73 -20.55 5.07 -17.79
#